data_AF-A0A285PP47-F1
#
_entry.id   AF-A0A285PP47-F1
#
_cell.length_a   1.000
_cell.length_b   1.000
_cell.length_c   1.000
_cell.angle_alpha   90.00
_cell.angle_beta   90.00
_cell.angle_gamma   90.00
#
_symmetry.space_group_name_H-M   'P 1'
#
loop_
_entity.id
_entity.type
_entity.pdbx_description
1 polymer ?
#
loop_
_entity_poly.entity_id
_entity_poly.type
_entity_poly.pdbx_seq_one_letter_code
_entity_poly.pdbx_strand_id
1 'polypeptide(L)'
;MTDIAEERIVFAVMTNTDLTEGRGHQYVKHYCWLKATAVRLAIRSYVQGANSPVREQVAYRIGGTWYLPGKIEKATEADKIAQASIDEKQEAADKFDRAVEAAIKAGLSEEHIQALKGQA
;
A
#
# COMPACT_ATOMS: atom_id res chain seq x y z
N MET A 1 -22.52 -7.09 -2.61
CA MET A 1 -21.83 -7.92 -3.61
C MET A 1 -20.96 -6.97 -4.40
N THR A 2 -19.65 -7.17 -4.40
CA THR A 2 -18.74 -6.30 -5.15
C THR A 2 -18.68 -6.83 -6.57
N ASP A 3 -19.51 -6.29 -7.45
CA ASP A 3 -19.61 -6.79 -8.81
C ASP A 3 -18.34 -6.41 -9.59
N ILE A 4 -17.66 -7.41 -10.13
CA ILE A 4 -16.55 -7.22 -11.06
C ILE A 4 -17.17 -6.72 -12.36
N ALA A 5 -16.89 -5.45 -12.70
CA ALA A 5 -17.50 -4.80 -13.84
C ALA A 5 -16.79 -5.17 -15.15
N GLU A 6 -15.45 -5.26 -15.13
CA GLU A 6 -14.63 -5.52 -16.31
C GLU A 6 -13.37 -6.30 -15.95
N GLU A 7 -12.91 -7.13 -16.88
CA GLU A 7 -11.60 -7.80 -16.83
C GLU A 7 -10.77 -7.37 -18.02
N ARG A 8 -9.47 -7.17 -17.81
CA ARG A 8 -8.54 -6.81 -18.89
C ARG A 8 -7.16 -7.40 -18.68
N ILE A 9 -6.56 -7.89 -19.76
CA ILE A 9 -5.17 -8.35 -19.76
C ILE A 9 -4.24 -7.15 -19.59
N VAL A 10 -3.31 -7.28 -18.65
CA VAL A 10 -2.19 -6.38 -18.38
C VAL A 10 -0.87 -7.14 -18.47
N PHE A 11 0.20 -6.40 -18.74
CA PHE A 11 1.55 -6.93 -18.81
C PHE A 11 2.33 -6.53 -17.57
N ALA A 12 2.69 -7.52 -16.75
CA ALA A 12 3.50 -7.40 -15.56
C ALA A 12 4.99 -7.53 -15.92
N VAL A 13 5.77 -6.50 -15.67
CA VAL A 13 7.24 -6.54 -15.74
C VAL A 13 7.76 -7.04 -14.40
N MET A 14 8.30 -8.25 -14.40
CA MET A 14 8.87 -8.87 -13.20
C MET A 14 10.27 -8.34 -12.94
N THR A 15 10.69 -8.28 -11.68
CA THR A 15 12.09 -8.03 -11.31
C THR A 15 12.48 -8.88 -10.12
N ASN A 16 13.78 -8.96 -9.85
CA ASN A 16 14.32 -9.56 -8.63
C ASN A 16 14.75 -8.44 -7.66
N THR A 17 14.58 -8.63 -6.35
CA THR A 17 15.14 -7.70 -5.35
C THR A 17 16.66 -7.72 -5.32
N ASP A 18 17.26 -8.87 -5.60
CA ASP A 18 18.69 -9.05 -5.81
C ASP A 18 18.99 -9.01 -7.31
N LEU A 19 19.47 -7.86 -7.77
CA LEU A 19 19.83 -7.64 -9.17
C LEU A 19 21.23 -8.18 -9.52
N THR A 20 21.87 -8.96 -8.63
CA THR A 20 23.25 -9.44 -8.81
C THR A 20 23.34 -10.94 -9.05
N GLU A 21 23.09 -11.78 -8.05
CA GLU A 21 23.13 -13.24 -8.19
C GLU A 21 21.73 -13.83 -8.40
N GLY A 22 20.68 -13.02 -8.22
CA GLY A 22 19.29 -13.44 -8.39
C GLY A 22 18.75 -14.27 -7.23
N ARG A 23 19.37 -14.20 -6.05
CA ARG A 23 18.96 -14.93 -4.84
C ARG A 23 17.77 -14.30 -4.12
N GLY A 24 17.45 -13.06 -4.49
CA GLY A 24 16.31 -12.31 -3.99
C GLY A 24 14.98 -12.84 -4.52
N HIS A 25 13.89 -12.30 -4.00
CA HIS A 25 12.55 -12.70 -4.42
C HIS A 25 12.12 -11.91 -5.67
N GLN A 26 11.25 -12.54 -6.47
CA GLN A 26 10.66 -11.89 -7.63
C GLN A 26 9.42 -11.09 -7.23
N TYR A 27 9.27 -9.89 -7.77
CA TYR A 27 8.10 -9.05 -7.60
C TYR A 27 7.73 -8.34 -8.91
N VAL A 28 6.51 -7.83 -9.00
CA VAL A 28 6.09 -7.02 -10.15
C VAL A 28 6.58 -5.59 -9.95
N LYS A 29 7.43 -5.13 -10.86
CA LYS A 29 7.97 -3.76 -10.86
C LYS A 29 7.00 -2.77 -11.52
N HIS A 30 6.39 -3.20 -12.63
CA HIS A 30 5.47 -2.38 -13.40
C HIS A 30 4.31 -3.21 -13.94
N TYR A 31 3.11 -2.64 -13.97
CA TYR A 31 1.99 -3.11 -14.78
C TYR A 31 1.81 -2.18 -15.98
N CYS A 32 1.51 -2.73 -17.14
CA CYS A 32 1.38 -1.99 -18.40
C CYS A 32 0.17 -2.48 -19.20
N TRP A 33 -0.57 -1.57 -19.83
CA TRP A 33 -1.65 -1.94 -20.76
C TRP A 33 -1.14 -2.46 -22.10
N LEU A 34 0.03 -2.01 -22.54
CA LEU A 34 0.62 -2.37 -23.82
C LEU A 34 1.87 -3.22 -23.61
N LYS A 35 1.97 -4.33 -24.35
CA LYS A 35 3.14 -5.21 -24.34
C LYS A 35 4.43 -4.46 -24.72
N ALA A 36 4.35 -3.56 -25.71
CA ALA A 36 5.50 -2.77 -26.15
C ALA A 36 6.06 -1.89 -25.02
N THR A 37 5.19 -1.28 -24.21
CA THR A 37 5.60 -0.50 -23.03
C THR A 37 6.30 -1.39 -22.01
N ALA A 38 5.72 -2.57 -21.72
CA ALA A 38 6.32 -3.53 -20.79
C ALA A 38 7.70 -3.98 -21.27
N VAL A 39 7.86 -4.30 -22.56
CA VAL A 39 9.15 -4.69 -23.15
C VAL A 39 10.17 -3.57 -23.06
N ARG A 40 9.79 -2.31 -23.36
CA ARG A 40 10.68 -1.15 -23.21
C ARG A 40 11.15 -0.97 -21.77
N LEU A 41 10.24 -1.10 -20.79
CA LEU A 41 10.55 -0.98 -19.38
C LEU A 41 11.33 -2.18 -18.82
N ALA A 42 11.28 -3.32 -19.51
CA ALA A 42 12.01 -4.52 -19.13
C ALA A 42 13.50 -4.46 -19.50
N ILE A 43 13.96 -3.50 -20.30
CA ILE A 43 15.35 -3.46 -20.75
C ILE A 43 16.29 -3.20 -19.57
N ARG A 44 17.31 -4.07 -19.42
CA ARG A 44 18.35 -3.99 -18.39
C ARG A 44 17.84 -3.83 -16.95
N SER A 45 16.63 -4.30 -16.66
CA SER A 45 15.99 -4.14 -15.36
C SER A 45 15.98 -5.40 -14.51
N TYR A 46 16.78 -6.41 -14.86
CA TYR A 46 16.86 -7.69 -14.18
C TYR A 46 18.29 -8.03 -13.73
N VAL A 47 18.48 -9.26 -13.22
CA VAL A 47 19.74 -9.78 -12.70
C VAL A 47 20.89 -9.56 -13.69
N GLN A 48 21.98 -8.95 -13.21
CA GLN A 48 23.18 -8.60 -13.99
C GLN A 48 22.91 -7.74 -15.23
N GLY A 49 21.88 -6.89 -15.16
CA GLY A 49 21.51 -6.02 -16.28
C GLY A 49 20.85 -6.79 -17.44
N ALA A 50 20.36 -8.00 -17.19
CA ALA A 50 19.49 -8.70 -18.14
C ALA A 50 18.14 -7.99 -18.28
N ASN A 51 17.38 -8.38 -19.30
CA ASN A 51 16.02 -7.90 -19.48
C ASN A 51 15.05 -8.61 -18.52
N SER A 52 14.12 -7.86 -17.94
CA SER A 52 13.08 -8.40 -17.07
C SER A 52 12.10 -9.31 -17.82
N PRO A 53 11.63 -10.40 -17.20
CA PRO A 53 10.54 -11.18 -17.77
C PRO A 53 9.24 -10.36 -17.77
N VAL A 54 8.50 -10.42 -18.88
CA VAL A 54 7.17 -9.83 -19.01
C VAL A 54 6.13 -10.96 -18.99
N ARG A 55 5.12 -10.85 -18.13
CA ARG A 55 4.04 -11.85 -17.98
C ARG A 55 2.68 -11.20 -18.20
N GLU A 56 1.75 -11.93 -18.80
CA GLU A 56 0.35 -11.51 -18.88
C GLU A 56 -0.35 -11.82 -17.56
N GLN A 57 -1.18 -10.89 -17.10
CA GLN A 57 -2.02 -11.03 -15.90
C GLN A 57 -3.38 -10.36 -16.14
N VAL A 58 -4.34 -10.63 -15.26
CA VAL A 58 -5.69 -10.06 -15.35
C VAL A 58 -5.84 -8.93 -14.34
N ALA A 59 -6.26 -7.76 -14.81
CA ALA A 59 -6.71 -6.65 -13.99
C ALA A 59 -8.24 -6.68 -13.91
N TYR A 60 -8.78 -6.34 -12.74
CA TYR A 60 -10.21 -6.32 -12.47
C TYR A 60 -10.68 -4.89 -12.22
N ARG A 61 -11.79 -4.48 -12.81
CA ARG A 61 -12.40 -3.18 -12.55
C ARG A 61 -13.54 -3.32 -11.55
N ILE A 62 -13.40 -2.65 -10.42
CA ILE A 62 -14.36 -2.67 -9.31
C ILE A 62 -14.60 -1.23 -8.88
N GLY A 63 -15.86 -0.79 -8.85
CA GLY A 63 -16.21 0.57 -8.41
C GLY A 63 -15.52 1.69 -9.21
N GLY A 64 -15.25 1.46 -10.49
CA GLY A 64 -14.54 2.42 -11.36
C GLY A 64 -13.01 2.37 -11.28
N THR A 65 -12.45 1.63 -10.32
CA THR A 65 -11.00 1.52 -10.09
C THR A 65 -10.47 0.17 -10.60
N TRP A 66 -9.26 0.19 -11.17
CA TRP A 66 -8.56 -1.02 -11.60
C TRP A 66 -7.73 -1.62 -10.47
N TYR A 67 -7.96 -2.89 -10.18
CA TYR A 67 -7.24 -3.71 -9.22
C TYR A 67 -6.33 -4.67 -9.96
N LEU A 68 -5.11 -4.79 -9.47
CA LEU A 68 -4.05 -5.59 -10.06
C LEU A 68 -3.64 -6.70 -9.10
N PRO A 69 -3.23 -7.88 -9.59
CA PRO A 69 -2.77 -8.94 -8.71
C PRO A 69 -1.57 -8.48 -7.87
N GLY A 70 -1.56 -8.84 -6.60
CA GLY A 70 -0.49 -8.50 -5.67
C GLY A 70 -0.27 -9.65 -4.71
N LYS A 71 0.94 -9.74 -4.16
CA LYS A 71 1.22 -10.64 -3.06
C LYS A 71 0.99 -9.88 -1.75
N ILE A 72 0.19 -10.46 -0.87
CA ILE A 72 0.02 -10.00 0.50
C ILE A 72 0.98 -10.81 1.36
N GLU A 73 1.89 -10.13 2.06
CA GLU A 73 2.80 -10.78 2.99
C GLU A 73 2.07 -11.16 4.27
N LYS A 74 2.47 -12.28 4.87
CA LYS A 74 1.90 -12.74 6.13
C LYS A 74 2.53 -11.96 7.28
N ALA A 75 1.70 -11.51 8.21
CA ALA A 75 2.16 -10.91 9.45
C ALA A 75 2.95 -11.93 10.28
N THR A 76 4.04 -11.46 10.88
CA THR A 76 4.79 -12.17 11.92
C THR A 76 4.20 -11.88 13.31
N GLU A 77 4.60 -12.63 14.34
CA GLU A 77 4.19 -12.33 15.72
C GLU A 77 4.70 -10.97 16.20
N ALA A 78 5.89 -10.56 15.76
CA ALA A 78 6.42 -9.23 16.06
C ALA A 78 5.54 -8.12 15.45
N ASP A 79 5.05 -8.34 14.22
CA ASP A 79 4.15 -7.38 13.56
C ASP A 79 2.82 -7.25 14.32
N LYS A 80 2.29 -8.35 14.88
CA LYS A 80 1.06 -8.30 15.69
C LYS A 80 1.24 -7.49 16.98
N ILE A 81 2.38 -7.67 17.66
CA ILE A 81 2.70 -6.89 18.87
C ILE A 81 2.84 -5.41 18.52
N ALA A 82 3.53 -5.10 17.42
CA ALA A 82 3.67 -3.73 16.94
C ALA A 82 2.31 -3.13 16.56
N GLN A 83 1.44 -3.90 15.89
CA GLN A 83 0.09 -3.47 15.52
C GLN A 83 -0.74 -3.13 16.74
N ALA A 84 -0.69 -3.93 17.81
CA ALA A 84 -1.40 -3.62 19.06
C ALA A 84 -0.98 -2.26 19.63
N SER A 85 0.32 -1.92 19.59
CA SER A 85 0.79 -0.61 20.04
C SER A 85 0.37 0.55 19.12
N ILE A 86 0.26 0.31 17.80
CA ILE A 86 -0.28 1.28 16.85
C ILE A 86 -1.76 1.53 17.13
N ASP A 87 -2.53 0.45 17.33
CA ASP A 87 -3.95 0.50 17.59
C ASP A 87 -4.25 1.25 18.90
N GLU A 88 -3.50 0.99 19.97
CA GLU A 88 -3.62 1.72 21.25
C GLU A 88 -3.38 3.23 21.09
N LYS A 89 -2.35 3.61 20.31
CA LYS A 89 -2.05 5.03 20.04
C LYS A 89 -3.12 5.68 19.18
N GLN A 90 -3.62 4.98 18.17
CA GLN A 90 -4.71 5.47 17.33
C GLN A 90 -6.00 5.62 18.14
N GLU A 91 -6.34 4.67 19.01
CA GLU A 91 -7.47 4.82 19.91
C GLU A 91 -7.33 6.00 20.87
N ALA A 92 -6.13 6.23 21.42
CA ALA A 92 -5.88 7.37 22.29
C ALA A 92 -6.04 8.69 21.53
N ALA A 93 -5.53 8.76 20.30
CA ALA A 93 -5.68 9.92 19.42
C ALA A 93 -7.16 10.15 19.04
N ASP A 94 -7.88 9.10 18.62
CA ASP A 94 -9.30 9.18 18.28
C ASP A 94 -10.16 9.60 19.48
N LYS A 95 -9.86 9.09 20.68
CA LYS A 95 -10.54 9.52 21.92
C LYS A 95 -10.25 10.98 22.23
N PHE A 96 -9.00 11.42 22.02
CA PHE A 96 -8.60 12.79 22.21
C PHE A 96 -9.32 13.72 21.23
N ASP A 97 -9.33 13.40 19.94
CA ASP A 97 -9.99 14.19 18.90
C ASP A 97 -11.49 14.30 19.16
N ARG A 98 -12.16 13.20 19.53
CA ARG A 98 -13.57 13.21 19.94
C ARG A 98 -13.82 14.07 21.18
N ALA A 99 -12.93 14.04 22.16
CA ALA A 99 -13.04 14.86 23.36
C ALA A 99 -12.86 16.36 23.03
N VAL A 100 -11.93 16.69 22.13
CA VAL A 100 -11.73 18.05 21.61
C VAL A 100 -12.97 18.54 20.87
N GLU A 101 -13.51 17.76 19.93
CA GLU A 101 -14.74 18.10 19.22
C GLU A 101 -15.92 18.33 20.17
N ALA A 102 -16.08 17.46 21.17
CA ALA A 102 -17.11 17.60 22.19
C ALA A 102 -16.92 18.87 23.04
N ALA A 103 -15.67 19.20 23.41
CA ALA A 103 -15.34 20.39 24.19
C ALA A 103 -15.61 21.67 23.39
N ILE A 104 -15.24 21.72 22.11
CA ILE A 104 -15.56 22.84 21.21
C ILE A 104 -17.08 23.00 21.11
N LYS A 105 -17.83 21.90 20.93
CA LYS A 105 -19.30 21.92 20.88
C LYS A 105 -19.93 22.38 22.20
N ALA A 106 -19.29 22.08 23.33
CA ALA A 106 -19.69 22.54 24.65
C ALA A 106 -19.31 24.01 24.95
N GLY A 107 -18.64 24.69 24.01
CA GLY A 107 -18.30 26.10 24.09
C GLY A 107 -16.88 26.40 24.61
N LEU A 108 -16.00 25.40 24.67
CA LEU A 108 -14.62 25.59 25.07
C LEU A 108 -13.81 26.17 23.89
N SER A 109 -13.09 27.27 24.13
CA SER A 109 -12.21 27.87 23.10
C SER A 109 -10.92 27.07 22.88
N GLU A 110 -10.35 27.19 21.68
CA GLU A 110 -9.10 26.55 21.26
C GLU A 110 -7.94 26.81 22.26
N GLU A 111 -7.89 28.02 22.83
CA GLU A 111 -6.87 28.44 23.80
C GLU A 111 -6.90 27.59 25.08
N HIS A 112 -8.10 27.26 25.58
CA HIS A 112 -8.25 26.40 26.75
C HIS A 112 -7.82 24.95 26.46
N ILE A 113 -8.13 24.46 25.26
CA ILE A 113 -7.74 23.11 24.81
C ILE A 113 -6.22 23.02 24.69
N GLN A 114 -5.59 24.06 24.16
CA GLN A 114 -4.14 24.12 24.00
C GLN A 114 -3.41 24.20 25.35
N ALA A 115 -3.96 24.92 26.33
CA ALA A 115 -3.43 24.97 27.69
C ALA A 115 -3.45 23.59 28.38
N LEU A 116 -4.47 22.76 28.10
CA LEU A 116 -4.58 21.40 28.64
C LEU A 116 -3.62 20.40 27.97
N LYS A 117 -3.31 20.58 26.67
CA LYS A 117 -2.36 19.72 25.94
C LYS A 117 -0.92 19.78 26.49
N GLY A 118 -0.53 20.88 27.13
CA GLY A 118 0.84 21.09 27.63
C GLY A 118 1.16 20.48 29.00
N GLN A 119 0.20 19.82 29.66
CA GLN A 119 0.37 19.23 31.00
C GLN A 119 0.44 17.69 31.01
N ALA A 120 0.54 17.06 29.84
CA ALA A 120 0.66 15.60 29.70
C ALA A 120 2.13 15.15 29.54
#